data_AF-A0A2N2TD05-F1
#
_entry.id   AF-A0A2N2TD05-F1
#
_cell.length_a   1.000
_cell.length_b   1.000
_cell.length_c   1.000
_cell.angle_alpha   90.00
_cell.angle_beta   90.00
_cell.angle_gamma   90.00
#
_symmetry.space_group_name_H-M   'P 1'
#
loop_
_entity.id
_entity.type
_entity.pdbx_description
1 polymer ?
#
loop_
_entity_poly.entity_id
_entity_poly.type
_entity_poly.pdbx_seq_one_letter_code
_entity_poly.pdbx_strand_id
1 'polypeptide(L)' 'MNSLGELLAMGGYGLYVWGSLAMCTAVVVVELMVIRFRRRLLALKAFDERATGETTV' A
#
# COMPACT_ATOMS: atom_id res chain seq x y z
N MET A 1 -15.50 -17.39 -27.67
CA MET A 1 -14.58 -17.14 -26.53
C MET A 1 -14.94 -15.80 -25.89
N ASN A 2 -15.90 -15.75 -24.94
CA ASN A 2 -16.30 -14.52 -24.24
C ASN A 2 -16.59 -14.79 -22.73
N SER A 3 -15.76 -15.61 -22.09
CA SER A 3 -16.01 -16.13 -20.73
C SER A 3 -15.79 -15.10 -19.62
N LEU A 4 -14.96 -14.06 -19.83
CA LEU A 4 -14.72 -13.02 -18.83
C LEU A 4 -15.91 -12.06 -18.69
N GLY A 5 -16.63 -11.82 -19.79
CA GLY A 5 -17.85 -11.00 -19.79
C GLY A 5 -19.02 -11.70 -19.09
N GLU A 6 -19.19 -13.01 -19.29
CA GLU A 6 -20.23 -13.79 -18.61
C GLU A 6 -19.99 -13.95 -17.10
N LEU A 7 -18.72 -14.01 -16.65
CA LEU A 7 -18.36 -14.04 -15.22
C LEU A 7 -18.58 -12.70 -14.51
N LEU A 8 -18.43 -11.58 -15.22
CA LEU A 8 -18.82 -10.25 -14.73
C LEU A 8 -20.34 -10.03 -14.81
N ALA A 9 -21.00 -10.62 -15.81
CA ALA A 9 -22.42 -10.38 -16.12
C ALA A 9 -23.40 -11.37 -15.49
N MET A 10 -22.94 -12.46 -14.85
CA MET A 10 -23.74 -13.28 -13.92
C MET A 10 -23.98 -12.57 -12.58
N GLY A 11 -24.51 -11.34 -12.67
CA GLY A 11 -25.43 -10.62 -11.78
C GLY A 11 -25.11 -10.36 -10.31
N GLY A 12 -24.41 -11.24 -9.59
CA GLY A 12 -24.33 -11.17 -8.12
C GLY A 12 -22.97 -11.51 -7.51
N TYR A 13 -22.16 -12.35 -8.15
CA TYR A 13 -20.90 -12.84 -7.56
C TYR A 13 -19.65 -12.08 -8.03
N GLY A 14 -19.67 -11.51 -9.25
CA GLY A 14 -18.53 -10.75 -9.77
C GLY A 14 -18.16 -9.59 -8.85
N LEU A 15 -19.14 -8.80 -8.41
CA LEU A 15 -18.93 -7.69 -7.47
C LEU A 15 -18.36 -8.14 -6.11
N TYR A 16 -18.66 -9.36 -5.65
CA TYR A 16 -18.08 -9.91 -4.43
C TYR A 16 -16.61 -10.28 -4.60
N VAL A 17 -16.25 -10.92 -5.72
CA VAL A 17 -14.86 -11.27 -6.03
C VAL A 17 -14.04 -10.00 -6.20
N TRP A 18 -14.54 -9.04 -6.97
CA TRP A 18 -13.90 -7.75 -7.15
C TRP A 18 -13.83 -6.95 -5.85
N GLY A 19 -14.86 -6.99 -5.01
CA GLY A 19 -14.88 -6.35 -3.69
C GLY A 19 -13.84 -6.95 -2.73
N SER A 20 -13.80 -8.27 -2.57
CA SER A 20 -12.83 -8.94 -1.71
C SER A 20 -11.40 -8.81 -2.23
N LEU A 21 -11.19 -8.94 -3.54
CA LEU A 21 -9.88 -8.74 -4.16
C LEU A 21 -9.41 -7.29 -4.00
N ALA A 22 -10.29 -6.31 -4.25
CA ALA A 22 -10.01 -4.89 -4.03
C ALA A 22 -9.73 -4.60 -2.55
N MET A 23 -10.44 -5.24 -1.62
CA MET A 23 -10.19 -5.06 -0.19
C MET A 23 -8.83 -5.61 0.22
N CYS A 24 -8.46 -6.81 -0.25
CA CYS A 24 -7.12 -7.36 -0.05
C CYS A 24 -6.04 -6.45 -0.64
N THR A 25 -6.22 -5.98 -1.88
CA THR A 25 -5.29 -5.04 -2.52
C THR A 25 -5.20 -3.74 -1.73
N ALA A 26 -6.32 -3.20 -1.24
CA ALA A 26 -6.34 -1.97 -0.45
C ALA A 26 -5.55 -2.13 0.85
N VAL A 27 -5.71 -3.23 1.58
CA VAL A 27 -4.95 -3.51 2.81
C VAL A 27 -3.45 -3.57 2.51
N VAL A 28 -3.05 -4.31 1.47
CA VAL A 28 -1.63 -4.41 1.07
C VAL A 28 -1.05 -3.05 0.68
N VAL A 29 -1.81 -2.23 -0.07
CA VAL A 29 -1.39 -0.87 -0.43
C VAL A 29 -1.23 0.02 0.80
N VAL A 30 -2.16 -0.06 1.76
CA VAL A 30 -2.09 0.69 3.02
C VAL A 30 -0.86 0.27 3.82
N GLU A 31 -0.60 -1.03 3.97
CA GLU A 31 0.60 -1.52 4.67
C GLU A 31 1.89 -1.05 3.98
N LEU A 32 1.96 -1.14 2.65
CA LEU A 32 3.09 -0.63 1.87
C LEU A 32 3.28 0.87 2.07
N MET A 33 2.21 1.66 2.09
CA MET A 33 2.28 3.09 2.34
C MET A 33 2.80 3.40 3.75
N VAL A 34 2.31 2.70 4.77
CA VAL A 34 2.78 2.84 6.16
C VAL A 34 4.26 2.48 6.26
N ILE A 35 4.69 1.36 5.67
CA ILE A 35 6.10 0.95 5.64
C ILE A 35 6.95 1.99 4.91
N ARG A 36 6.50 2.49 3.75
CA ARG A 36 7.19 3.53 2.98
C ARG A 36 7.34 4.81 3.78
N PHE A 37 6.30 5.21 4.51
CA PHE A 37 6.29 6.40 5.35
C PHE A 37 7.25 6.26 6.53
N ARG A 38 7.24 5.10 7.21
CA ARG A 38 8.20 4.79 8.28
C ARG A 38 9.65 4.81 7.79
N ARG A 39 9.92 4.27 6.60
CA ARG A 39 11.26 4.33 5.98
C ARG A 39 11.71 5.77 5.72
N ARG A 40 10.80 6.65 5.28
CA ARG A 40 11.10 8.08 5.10
C ARG A 40 11.39 8.77 6.43
N LEU A 41 10.60 8.50 7.47
CA LEU A 41 10.81 9.07 8.80
C LEU A 41 12.13 8.63 9.43
N LEU A 42 12.53 7.36 9.24
CA LEU A 42 13.83 6.86 9.70
C LEU A 42 15.00 7.49 8.93
N ALA A 43 14.86 7.68 7.61
CA ALA A 43 15.87 8.37 6.81
C ALA A 43 16.01 9.85 7.21
N LEU A 44 14.90 10.51 7.49
CA LEU A 44 14.87 11.89 8.01
C LEU A 44 15.55 11.99 9.38
N LYS A 45 15.23 11.09 10.33
CA LYS A 45 15.89 11.06 11.65
C LYS A 45 17.38 10.76 11.56
N ALA A 46 17.80 9.85 10.69
CA ALA A 46 19.21 9.55 10.50
C ALA A 46 20.01 10.74 9.94
N PHE A 47 19.36 11.60 9.14
CA PHE A 47 19.95 12.84 8.64
C PHE A 47 20.01 13.93 9.73
N ASP A 48 18.95 14.05 10.54
CA ASP A 48 18.86 15.00 11.66
C ASP A 48 19.89 14.71 12.77
N GLU A 49 20.11 13.43 13.11
CA GLU A 49 21.12 13.00 14.09
C GLU A 49 22.55 13.36 13.63
N ARG A 50 22.84 13.24 12.32
CA ARG A 50 24.13 13.62 11.73
C ARG A 50 24.35 15.12 11.77
N ALA A 51 23.32 15.91 11.49
CA ALA A 51 23.39 17.37 11.52
C ALA A 51 23.59 17.92 12.94
N THR A 52 23.03 17.24 13.95
CA THR A 52 23.13 17.65 15.35
C THR A 52 24.46 17.22 15.99
N GLY A 53 25.06 16.10 15.55
CA GLY A 53 26.36 15.64 16.05
C GLY A 53 27.58 16.45 15.59
N GLU A 54 27.44 17.25 14.52
CA GLU A 54 28.55 18.08 13.99
C GLU A 54 28.69 19.42 14.72
N THR A 55 27.69 19.84 15.51
CA THR A 55 27.70 21.13 16.23
C THR A 55 28.22 21.03 17.67
N THR A 56 28.61 19.84 18.14
CA THR A 56 29.12 19.61 19.51
C THR A 56 30.57 19.11 19.56
N VAL A 57 31.44 19.59 18.68
CA VAL A 57 32.91 19.41 18.78
C VAL A 57 33.67 20.71 18.50
#